data_AF-A0A8T7GG86-F1
#
_entry.id   AF-A0A8T7GG86-F1
#
_cell.length_a   1.000
_cell.length_b   1.000
_cell.length_c   1.000
_cell.angle_alpha   90.00
_cell.angle_beta   90.00
_cell.angle_gamma   90.00
#
_symmetry.space_group_name_H-M   'P 1'
#
loop_
_entity.id
_entity.type
_entity.pdbx_description
1 polymer ?
#
loop_
_entity_poly.entity_id
_entity_poly.type
_entity_poly.pdbx_seq_one_letter_code
_entity_poly.pdbx_strand_id
1 'polypeptide(L)' 'MTLEKKVKLQKQKAYEYKGHPLFKYRLNIPSEMVRELGWDKDNLELRIDVKDKKLEIGKAG' A
#
# COMPACT_ATOMS: atom_id res chain seq x y z
N MET A 1 -13.55 -17.07 2.82
CA MET A 1 -13.22 -16.36 4.08
C MET A 1 -12.49 -15.09 3.71
N THR A 2 -13.03 -13.92 4.04
CA THR A 2 -12.40 -12.62 3.72
C THR A 2 -11.52 -12.23 4.90
N LEU A 3 -10.20 -12.28 4.74
CA LEU A 3 -9.25 -11.83 5.76
C LEU A 3 -9.29 -10.30 5.86
N GLU A 4 -10.14 -9.75 6.72
CA GLU A 4 -10.09 -8.33 7.09
C GLU A 4 -8.94 -8.08 8.08
N LYS A 5 -7.71 -7.99 7.58
CA LYS A 5 -6.56 -7.49 8.34
C LYS A 5 -6.46 -5.96 8.20
N LYS A 6 -6.60 -5.23 9.30
CA LYS A 6 -6.43 -3.76 9.34
C LYS A 6 -4.95 -3.40 9.33
N VAL A 7 -4.46 -2.84 8.23
CA VAL A 7 -3.12 -2.23 8.12
C VAL A 7 -3.20 -0.72 8.38
N LYS A 8 -2.30 -0.21 9.23
CA LYS A 8 -2.21 1.22 9.55
C LYS A 8 -1.27 1.93 8.58
N LEU A 9 -1.67 3.12 8.11
CA LEU A 9 -0.78 4.00 7.37
C LEU A 9 0.31 4.53 8.30
N GLN A 10 1.57 4.43 7.87
CA GLN A 10 2.71 4.97 8.58
C GLN A 10 3.16 6.28 7.94
N LYS A 11 3.18 7.36 8.72
CA LYS A 11 3.72 8.65 8.30
C LYS A 11 5.25 8.58 8.34
N GLN A 12 5.90 8.78 7.20
CA GLN A 12 7.36 8.85 7.11
C GLN A 12 7.81 10.18 6.50
N LYS A 13 8.93 10.72 6.98
CA LYS A 13 9.59 11.87 6.36
C LYS A 13 10.08 11.42 4.98
N ALA A 14 9.63 12.08 3.93
CA ALA A 14 9.98 11.74 2.56
C ALA A 14 11.23 12.48 2.10
N TYR A 15 11.17 13.80 2.17
CA TYR A 15 12.27 14.71 1.83
C TYR A 15 11.91 16.12 2.34
N GLU A 16 12.87 17.03 2.31
CA GLU A 16 12.64 18.44 2.63
C GLU A 16 12.52 19.25 1.35
N TYR A 17 11.48 20.08 1.26
CA TYR A 17 11.26 20.99 0.14
C TYR A 17 11.14 22.41 0.69
N LYS A 18 12.05 23.30 0.26
CA LYS A 18 12.12 24.71 0.71
C LYS A 18 12.15 24.84 2.25
N GLY A 19 12.88 23.96 2.94
CA GLY A 19 13.00 24.00 4.40
C GLY A 19 11.80 23.44 5.18
N HIS A 20 10.77 22.93 4.48
CA HIS A 20 9.64 22.27 5.11
C HIS A 20 9.73 20.74 4.94
N PRO A 21 9.56 19.96 6.03
CA PRO A 21 9.53 18.50 5.93
C PRO A 21 8.26 18.05 5.23
N LEU A 22 8.41 17.41 4.06
CA LEU A 22 7.33 16.72 3.38
C LEU A 22 7.26 15.28 3.89
N PHE A 23 6.04 14.85 4.19
CA PHE A 23 5.76 13.51 4.67
C PHE A 23 5.04 12.71 3.60
N LYS A 24 5.41 11.43 3.46
CA LYS A 24 4.65 10.46 2.68
C LYS A 24 4.02 9.46 3.64
N TYR A 25 2.80 9.06 3.34
CA TYR A 25 2.15 7.95 4.01
C TYR A 25 2.53 6.67 3.26
N ARG A 26 3.09 5.69 3.96
CA ARG A 26 3.35 4.34 3.42
C ARG A 26 2.41 3.33 4.05
N LEU A 27 1.94 2.39 3.24
CA LEU A 27 1.21 1.22 3.69
C LEU A 27 2.19 0.05 3.72
N ASN A 28 2.49 -0.50 4.89
CA ASN A 28 3.30 -1.70 5.01
C ASN A 28 2.38 -2.91 4.98
N ILE A 29 2.48 -3.71 3.91
CA ILE A 29 1.70 -4.93 3.74
C ILE A 29 2.54 -6.10 4.29
N PRO A 30 2.00 -6.92 5.22
CA PRO A 30 2.71 -8.09 5.72
C PRO A 30 3.16 -9.00 4.58
N SER A 31 4.40 -9.50 4.64
CA SER A 31 4.99 -10.37 3.62
C SER A 31 4.19 -11.66 3.40
N GLU A 32 3.54 -12.17 4.44
CA GLU A 32 2.61 -13.30 4.36
C GLU A 32 1.45 -13.01 3.40
N MET A 33 0.80 -11.83 3.51
CA MET A 33 -0.30 -11.45 2.62
C MET A 33 0.19 -11.23 1.18
N VAL A 34 1.38 -10.66 1.01
CA VAL A 34 1.99 -10.49 -0.32
C VAL A 34 2.16 -11.85 -1.00
N ARG A 35 2.67 -12.86 -0.29
CA ARG A 35 2.82 -14.22 -0.81
C ARG A 35 1.49 -14.92 -1.08
N GLU A 36 0.52 -14.82 -0.16
CA GLU A 36 -0.82 -15.40 -0.34
C GLU A 36 -1.55 -14.83 -1.57
N LEU A 37 -1.38 -13.54 -1.84
CA LEU A 37 -1.98 -12.86 -3.01
C LEU A 37 -1.16 -13.05 -4.29
N GLY A 38 0.04 -13.64 -4.18
CA GLY A 38 1.02 -13.77 -5.27
C GLY A 38 1.47 -12.41 -5.79
N TRP A 39 1.64 -11.45 -4.87
CA TRP A 39 2.09 -10.09 -5.15
C TRP A 39 3.61 -9.94 -5.18
N ASP A 40 4.34 -11.01 -4.88
CA ASP A 40 5.79 -11.11 -4.88
C ASP A 40 6.39 -11.42 -6.27
N LYS A 41 5.58 -11.48 -7.32
CA LYS A 41 6.04 -11.77 -8.69
C LYS A 41 6.73 -10.56 -9.32
N ASP A 42 7.82 -10.81 -10.05
CA ASP A 42 8.50 -9.81 -10.87
C ASP A 42 7.56 -9.21 -11.92
N ASN A 43 7.69 -7.90 -12.17
CA ASN A 43 6.85 -7.10 -13.09
C ASN A 43 5.34 -7.12 -12.78
N LEU A 44 4.94 -7.34 -11.53
CA LEU A 44 3.55 -7.23 -11.15
C LEU A 44 3.11 -5.76 -11.09
N GLU A 45 2.15 -5.41 -11.94
CA GLU A 45 1.42 -4.17 -11.81
C GLU A 45 0.22 -4.36 -10.87
N LEU A 46 0.10 -3.48 -9.88
CA LEU A 46 -1.03 -3.45 -8.95
C LEU A 46 -1.91 -2.24 -9.27
N ARG A 47 -3.21 -2.48 -9.35
CA ARG A 47 -4.21 -1.43 -9.48
C ARG A 47 -4.67 -1.00 -8.11
N ILE A 48 -4.70 0.31 -7.87
CA ILE A 48 -5.18 0.92 -6.64
C ILE A 48 -6.41 1.78 -6.97
N ASP A 49 -7.57 1.43 -6.40
CA ASP A 49 -8.79 2.21 -6.50
C ASP A 49 -9.21 2.73 -5.12
N VAL A 50 -9.87 3.89 -5.09
CA VAL A 50 -10.48 4.44 -3.89
C VAL A 50 -12.00 4.38 -4.05
N LYS A 51 -12.66 3.55 -3.23
CA LYS A 51 -14.13 3.43 -3.19
C LYS A 51 -14.63 3.46 -1.75
N ASP A 52 -15.68 4.21 -1.48
CA ASP A 52 -16.34 4.25 -0.16
C ASP A 52 -15.38 4.50 1.01
N LYS A 53 -14.39 5.38 0.81
CA LYS A 53 -13.31 5.69 1.79
C LYS A 53 -12.40 4.48 2.11
N LYS A 54 -12.43 3.43 1.30
CA LYS A 54 -11.54 2.27 1.34
C LYS A 54 -10.57 2.32 0.16
N LEU A 55 -9.35 1.86 0.40
CA LEU A 55 -8.36 1.59 -0.64
C LEU A 55 -8.51 0.12 -1.04
N GLU A 56 -8.89 -0.11 -2.29
CA GLU A 56 -8.92 -1.44 -2.89
C GLU A 56 -7.64 -1.61 -3.71
N ILE A 57 -6.87 -2.66 -3.41
CA ILE A 57 -5.62 -2.98 -4.11
C ILE A 57 -5.80 -4.36 -4.76
N GLY A 58 -5.66 -4.41 -6.07
CA GLY A 58 -5.80 -5.63 -6.87
C GLY A 58 -4.70 -5.76 -7.91
N LYS A 59 -4.69 -6.85 -8.67
CA LYS A 59 -3.80 -7.00 -9.82
C LYS A 59 -4.28 -6.09 -10.95
N ALA A 60 -3.36 -5.38 -11.60
CA ALA A 60 -3.66 -4.74 -12.87
C ALA A 60 -3.85 -5.86 -13.91
N GLY A 61 -4.97 -5.82 -14.61
CA GLY A 61 -5.30 -6.76 -15.69
C GLY A 61 -4.84 -6.23 -17.05
#